data_AF-A0A952MJD4-F1
#
_entry.id   AF-A0A952MJD4-F1
#
_cell.length_a   1.000
_cell.length_b   1.000
_cell.length_c   1.000
_cell.angle_alpha   90.00
_cell.angle_beta   90.00
_cell.angle_gamma   90.00
#
_symmetry.space_group_name_H-M   'P 1'
#
loop_
_entity.id
_entity.type
_entity.pdbx_description
1 polymer ?
#
loop_
_entity_poly.entity_id
_entity_poly.type
_entity_poly.pdbx_seq_one_letter_code
_entity_poly.pdbx_strand_id
1 'polypeptide(L)'
;MYTIAKSFPIEEKYNLTDQLIRSSRSITSNISEGHGRFHFKEQIRYCITSRGSLTETLNHLITVFDCSYITDKQLQDYREKYLHILKLINGYIAFLRKQKDNFVND
;
A
#
# COMPACT_ATOMS: atom_id res chain seq x y z
N MET A 1 5.56 8.03 4.84
CA MET A 1 6.61 7.12 5.31
C MET A 1 7.99 7.75 5.36
N TYR A 2 8.43 8.50 4.35
CA TYR A 2 9.76 9.13 4.37
C TYR A 2 10.04 10.00 5.61
N THR A 3 9.10 10.86 6.02
CA THR A 3 9.28 11.73 7.19
C THR A 3 9.43 10.97 8.50
N ILE A 4 8.64 9.91 8.70
CA ILE A 4 8.71 9.10 9.94
C ILE A 4 9.97 8.24 9.95
N ALA A 5 10.39 7.71 8.81
CA ALA A 5 11.62 6.94 8.71
C ALA A 5 12.88 7.74 9.09
N LYS A 6 12.83 9.09 9.02
CA LYS A 6 13.94 9.93 9.49
C LYS A 6 14.12 9.95 11.00
N SER A 7 13.12 9.53 11.78
CA SER A 7 13.24 9.47 13.24
C SER A 7 13.83 8.15 13.74
N PHE A 8 14.11 7.20 12.85
CA PHE A 8 14.68 5.90 13.23
C PHE A 8 16.20 6.02 13.44
N PRO A 9 16.80 5.13 14.24
CA PRO A 9 18.26 5.05 14.38
C PRO A 9 18.96 4.82 13.03
N ILE A 10 20.22 5.28 12.90
CA ILE A 10 20.96 5.19 11.63
C ILE A 10 21.21 3.74 11.21
N GLU A 11 21.27 2.82 12.18
CA GLU A 11 21.42 1.38 12.01
C GLU A 11 20.23 0.76 11.26
N GLU A 12 19.04 1.37 11.36
CA GLU A 12 17.82 0.91 10.69
C GLU A 12 17.71 1.37 9.23
N LYS A 13 18.68 2.15 8.74
CA LYS A 13 18.64 2.75 7.40
C LYS A 13 18.45 1.71 6.30
N TYR A 14 19.17 0.58 6.37
CA TYR A 14 19.10 -0.50 5.37
C TYR A 14 18.13 -1.62 5.75
N ASN A 15 17.46 -1.50 6.89
CA ASN A 15 16.51 -2.46 7.42
C ASN A 15 15.09 -1.87 7.37
N LEU A 16 14.54 -1.47 8.53
CA LEU A 16 13.16 -0.99 8.65
C LEU A 16 12.88 0.26 7.81
N THR A 17 13.84 1.17 7.71
CA THR A 17 13.68 2.43 6.95
C THR A 17 13.41 2.14 5.47
N ASP A 18 14.28 1.37 4.83
CA ASP A 18 14.18 1.09 3.40
C ASP A 18 12.97 0.20 3.08
N GLN A 19 12.70 -0.82 3.92
CA GLN A 19 11.53 -1.67 3.77
C GLN A 19 10.21 -0.89 3.88
N LEU A 20 10.08 0.00 4.86
CA LEU A 20 8.88 0.84 5.03
C LEU A 20 8.68 1.83 3.87
N ILE A 21 9.76 2.43 3.37
CA ILE A 21 9.69 3.37 2.24
C ILE A 21 9.33 2.64 0.95
N ARG A 22 9.97 1.50 0.66
CA ARG A 22 9.75 0.74 -0.59
C ARG A 22 8.36 0.15 -0.64
N SER A 23 7.90 -0.51 0.42
CA SER A 23 6.52 -1.05 0.50
C SER A 23 5.49 0.06 0.29
N SER A 24 5.65 1.22 0.94
CA SER A 24 4.73 2.36 0.78
C SER A 24 4.71 2.94 -0.63
N ARG A 25 5.87 3.06 -1.30
CA ARG A 25 5.96 3.56 -2.69
C ARG A 25 5.39 2.55 -3.69
N SER A 26 5.59 1.26 -3.44
CA SER A 26 5.07 0.17 -4.26
C SER A 26 3.55 0.24 -4.43
N ILE A 27 2.81 0.71 -3.42
CA ILE A 27 1.35 0.89 -3.49
C ILE A 27 0.98 1.78 -4.68
N THR A 28 1.55 2.99 -4.75
CA THR A 28 1.23 3.98 -5.79
C THR A 28 1.85 3.61 -7.13
N SER A 29 3.06 3.02 -7.13
CA SER A 29 3.72 2.54 -8.35
C SER A 29 2.89 1.47 -9.04
N ASN A 30 2.39 0.47 -8.30
CA ASN A 30 1.55 -0.57 -8.86
C ASN A 30 0.21 -0.01 -9.38
N ILE A 31 -0.44 0.91 -8.67
CA ILE A 31 -1.70 1.52 -9.16
C ILE A 31 -1.46 2.25 -10.48
N SER A 32 -0.40 3.07 -10.55
CA SER A 32 -0.04 3.82 -11.76
C SER A 32 0.30 2.90 -12.92
N GLU A 33 1.13 1.89 -12.69
CA GLU A 33 1.52 0.92 -13.71
C GLU A 33 0.31 0.12 -14.21
N GLY A 34 -0.56 -0.30 -13.29
CA GLY A 34 -1.82 -0.95 -13.61
C GLY A 34 -2.74 -0.08 -14.45
N HIS A 35 -2.92 1.19 -14.08
CA HIS A 35 -3.75 2.14 -14.82
C HIS A 35 -3.25 2.35 -16.27
N GLY A 36 -1.94 2.28 -16.49
CA GLY A 36 -1.35 2.34 -17.84
C GLY A 36 -1.54 1.08 -18.69
N ARG A 37 -2.14 0.00 -18.16
CA ARG A 37 -2.39 -1.24 -18.92
C ARG A 37 -3.73 -1.19 -19.67
N PHE A 38 -3.74 -1.72 -20.89
CA PHE A 38 -4.90 -1.74 -21.77
C PHE A 38 -6.02 -2.66 -21.25
N HIS A 39 -5.67 -3.85 -20.73
CA HIS A 39 -6.67 -4.84 -20.32
C HIS A 39 -7.04 -4.72 -18.84
N PHE A 40 -8.35 -4.72 -18.54
CA PHE A 40 -8.88 -4.70 -17.17
C PHE A 40 -8.30 -5.79 -16.27
N LYS A 41 -8.06 -7.00 -16.80
CA LYS A 41 -7.46 -8.11 -16.04
C LYS A 41 -6.07 -7.76 -15.51
N GLU A 42 -5.26 -7.05 -16.29
CA GLU A 42 -3.95 -6.59 -15.86
C GLU A 42 -4.06 -5.46 -14.84
N GLN A 43 -4.93 -4.47 -15.07
CA GLN A 43 -5.16 -3.40 -14.10
C GLN A 43 -5.55 -3.96 -12.72
N ILE A 44 -6.43 -4.97 -12.70
CA ILE A 44 -6.85 -5.67 -11.48
C ILE A 44 -5.66 -6.37 -10.81
N ARG A 45 -4.80 -7.07 -11.58
CA ARG A 45 -3.60 -7.74 -11.04
C ARG A 45 -2.70 -6.75 -10.31
N TYR A 46 -2.42 -5.60 -10.91
CA TYR A 46 -1.61 -4.55 -10.29
C TYR A 46 -2.27 -3.96 -9.04
N CYS A 47 -3.59 -3.75 -9.05
CA CYS A 47 -4.31 -3.28 -7.86
C CYS A 47 -4.25 -4.30 -6.71
N ILE A 48 -4.28 -5.60 -7.01
CA ILE A 48 -4.09 -6.66 -6.01
C ILE A 48 -2.67 -6.60 -5.43
N THR A 49 -1.63 -6.43 -6.26
CA THR A 49 -0.25 -6.23 -5.79
C THR A 49 -0.14 -4.99 -4.89
N SER A 50 -0.75 -3.87 -5.30
CA SER A 50 -0.82 -2.64 -4.49
C SER A 50 -1.45 -2.88 -3.11
N ARG A 51 -2.54 -3.67 -3.05
CA ARG A 51 -3.18 -4.07 -1.80
C ARG A 51 -2.26 -4.90 -0.91
N GLY A 52 -1.46 -5.77 -1.50
CA GLY A 52 -0.40 -6.53 -0.81
C GLY A 52 0.63 -5.61 -0.18
N SER A 53 1.21 -4.70 -0.96
CA SER A 53 2.19 -3.72 -0.46
C SER A 53 1.61 -2.77 0.61
N LEU A 54 0.31 -2.45 0.56
CA LEU A 54 -0.37 -1.70 1.61
C LEU A 54 -0.39 -2.47 2.94
N THR A 55 -0.64 -3.78 2.88
CA THR A 55 -0.66 -4.65 4.06
C THR A 55 0.75 -4.83 4.63
N GLU A 56 1.74 -5.00 3.76
CA GLU A 56 3.16 -5.04 4.15
C GLU A 56 3.61 -3.73 4.80
N THR A 57 3.19 -2.57 4.26
CA THR A 57 3.47 -1.25 4.85
C THR A 57 2.91 -1.16 6.28
N LEU A 58 1.69 -1.64 6.52
CA LEU A 58 1.11 -1.67 7.87
C LEU A 58 1.91 -2.60 8.79
N ASN A 59 2.34 -3.77 8.30
CA ASN A 59 3.17 -4.68 9.08
C ASN A 59 4.48 -4.02 9.51
N HIS A 60 5.17 -3.32 8.61
CA HIS A 60 6.38 -2.56 8.98
C HIS A 60 6.10 -1.47 10.00
N LEU A 61 4.96 -0.78 9.93
CA LEU A 61 4.56 0.20 10.94
C LEU A 61 4.32 -0.44 12.31
N ILE A 62 3.78 -1.65 12.37
CA ILE A 62 3.65 -2.42 13.61
C ILE A 62 5.04 -2.76 14.17
N THR A 63 5.97 -3.25 13.35
CA THR A 63 7.34 -3.51 13.80
C THR A 63 8.05 -2.25 14.30
N VAL A 64 7.87 -1.12 13.61
CA VAL A 64 8.39 0.19 14.03
C VAL A 64 7.82 0.61 15.40
N PHE A 65 6.55 0.30 15.68
CA PHE A 65 5.96 0.51 17.00
C PHE A 65 6.51 -0.44 18.05
N ASP A 66 6.70 -1.72 17.74
CA ASP A 66 7.30 -2.71 18.66
C ASP A 66 8.74 -2.29 19.04
N CYS A 67 9.47 -1.68 18.12
CA CYS A 67 10.78 -1.07 18.37
C CYS A 67 10.72 0.28 19.13
N SER A 68 9.53 0.73 19.54
CA SER A 68 9.28 2.00 20.24
C SER A 68 9.70 3.26 19.47
N TYR A 69 9.76 3.21 18.13
CA TYR A 69 10.13 4.37 17.30
C TYR A 69 8.96 5.31 17.03
N ILE A 70 7.74 4.87 17.29
CA ILE A 70 6.51 5.65 17.14
C ILE A 70 5.60 5.40 18.34
N THR A 71 4.73 6.35 18.61
CA THR A 71 3.72 6.25 19.66
C THR A 71 2.51 5.41 19.22
N ASP A 72 1.76 4.90 20.19
CA ASP A 72 0.49 4.20 19.94
C ASP A 72 -0.49 5.06 19.14
N LYS A 73 -0.59 6.36 19.49
CA LYS A 73 -1.40 7.33 18.74
C LYS A 73 -0.98 7.41 17.26
N GLN A 74 0.32 7.47 16.98
CA GLN A 74 0.79 7.50 15.58
C GLN A 74 0.46 6.20 14.86
N LEU A 75 0.63 5.04 15.50
CA LEU A 75 0.25 3.75 14.91
C LEU A 75 -1.25 3.71 14.60
N GLN A 76 -2.10 4.19 15.51
CA GLN A 76 -3.54 4.25 15.33
C GLN A 76 -3.93 5.16 14.15
N ASP A 77 -3.34 6.35 14.03
CA ASP A 77 -3.53 7.24 12.88
C ASP A 77 -3.17 6.53 11.55
N TYR A 78 -2.12 5.70 11.55
CA TYR A 78 -1.75 4.93 10.37
C TYR A 78 -2.68 3.75 10.10
N ARG A 79 -3.24 3.10 11.12
CA ARG A 79 -4.26 2.05 10.95
C ARG A 79 -5.51 2.61 10.30
N GLU A 80 -5.94 3.81 10.69
CA GLU A 80 -7.08 4.49 10.07
C GLU A 80 -6.81 4.81 8.60
N LYS A 81 -5.62 5.34 8.28
CA LYS A 81 -5.18 5.58 6.90
C LYS A 81 -5.12 4.28 6.09
N TYR A 82 -4.59 3.21 6.67
CA TYR A 82 -4.56 1.88 6.05
C TYR A 82 -5.98 1.43 5.68
N LEU A 83 -6.92 1.48 6.62
CA LEU A 83 -8.32 1.08 6.38
C LEU A 83 -8.97 1.93 5.29
N HIS A 84 -8.72 3.23 5.29
CA HIS A 84 -9.21 4.13 4.25
C HIS A 84 -8.68 3.76 2.87
N ILE A 85 -7.35 3.59 2.72
CA ILE A 85 -6.73 3.24 1.43
C ILE A 85 -7.17 1.84 0.98
N LEU A 86 -7.29 0.88 1.91
CA LEU A 86 -7.76 -0.47 1.61
C LEU A 86 -9.18 -0.45 1.00
N LYS A 87 -10.08 0.37 1.56
CA LYS A 87 -11.42 0.57 1.01
C LYS A 87 -11.38 1.14 -0.40
N LEU A 88 -10.52 2.14 -0.66
CA LEU A 88 -10.36 2.74 -1.99
C LEU A 88 -9.84 1.72 -3.02
N ILE A 89 -8.78 0.96 -2.68
CA ILE A 89 -8.24 -0.07 -3.58
C ILE A 89 -9.28 -1.13 -3.88
N ASN A 90 -10.00 -1.62 -2.87
CA ASN A 90 -11.05 -2.63 -3.06
C ASN A 90 -12.21 -2.08 -3.91
N GLY A 91 -12.61 -0.82 -3.70
CA GLY A 91 -13.63 -0.16 -4.52
C GLY A 91 -13.21 -0.07 -5.99
N TYR A 92 -11.96 0.30 -6.25
CA TYR A 92 -11.44 0.37 -7.62
C TYR A 92 -11.34 -1.01 -8.28
N ILE A 93 -10.90 -2.04 -7.55
CA ILE A 93 -10.91 -3.43 -8.05
C ILE A 93 -12.34 -3.87 -8.41
N ALA A 94 -13.32 -3.57 -7.57
CA ALA A 94 -14.72 -3.91 -7.83
C ALA A 94 -15.24 -3.22 -9.09
N PHE A 95 -14.92 -1.93 -9.27
CA PHE A 95 -15.23 -1.19 -10.48
C PHE A 95 -14.61 -1.83 -11.74
N LEU A 96 -13.31 -2.14 -11.71
CA LEU A 96 -12.62 -2.75 -12.85
C LEU A 96 -13.17 -4.13 -13.21
N ARG A 97 -13.59 -4.92 -12.21
CA ARG A 97 -14.24 -6.22 -12.45
C ARG A 97 -15.54 -6.05 -13.21
N LYS A 98 -16.38 -5.09 -12.80
CA LYS A 98 -17.64 -4.76 -13.49
C LYS A 98 -17.38 -4.32 -14.94
N GLN A 99 -16.38 -3.47 -15.17
CA GLN A 99 -16.02 -3.04 -16.53
C GLN A 99 -15.55 -4.21 -17.41
N LYS A 100 -14.74 -5.12 -16.85
CA LYS A 100 -14.31 -6.33 -17.54
C LYS A 100 -15.51 -7.21 -17.95
N ASP A 101 -16.48 -7.40 -17.05
CA ASP A 101 -17.64 -8.25 -17.32
C ASP A 101 -18.54 -7.63 -18.39
N ASN A 102 -18.74 -6.32 -18.37
CA ASN A 102 -19.49 -5.61 -19.41
C ASN A 102 -18.85 -5.76 -20.80
N PHE A 103 -17.52 -5.59 -20.89
CA PHE A 103 -16.79 -5.70 -22.17
C PHE A 103 -16.77 -7.11 -22.77
N VAL A 104 -16.96 -8.16 -21.96
CA VAL A 104 -17.01 -9.56 -22.44
C VAL A 104 -18.41 -9.94 -22.95
N ASN A 105 -19.44 -9.18 -22.56
CA ASN A 105 -20.83 -9.43 -22.94
C ASN A 105 -21.30 -8.64 -24.17
N ASP A 106 -20.43 -7.81 -24.74
CA ASP A 106 -20.59 -7.13 -26.05
C ASP A 106 -19.83 -7.90 -27.15
#